data_AF-A0A945VBF8-F1
#
_entry.id   AF-A0A945VBF8-F1
#
_cell.length_a   1.000
_cell.length_b   1.000
_cell.length_c   1.000
_cell.angle_alpha   90.00
_cell.angle_beta   90.00
_cell.angle_gamma   90.00
#
_symmetry.space_group_name_H-M   'P 1'
#
loop_
_entity.id
_entity.type
_entity.pdbx_description
1 polymer ?
#
loop_
_entity_poly.entity_id
_entity_poly.type
_entity_poly.pdbx_seq_one_letter_code
_entity_poly.pdbx_strand_id
1 'polypeptide(L)' 'MKKLSIIFLMFQIMLLSCSHDEKTFESGYDDGYAEGFNTQCEISKISIYGHWDSAEYSKGYKVGRKDGVRACELYQKK' A
#
# COMPACT_ATOMS: atom_id res chain seq x y z
N MET A 1 -15.21 -38.52 3.60
CA MET A 1 -13.90 -37.81 3.53
C MET A 1 -13.77 -36.92 2.29
N LYS A 2 -14.15 -37.36 1.07
CA LYS A 2 -14.07 -36.53 -0.16
C LYS A 2 -14.79 -35.17 -0.07
N LYS A 3 -15.98 -35.11 0.54
CA LYS A 3 -16.74 -33.85 0.75
C LYS A 3 -16.04 -32.88 1.71
N LEU A 4 -15.33 -33.40 2.72
CA LEU A 4 -14.57 -32.59 3.68
C LEU A 4 -13.30 -32.01 3.05
N SER A 5 -12.63 -32.78 2.18
CA SER A 5 -11.52 -32.28 1.35
C SER A 5 -11.92 -31.15 0.41
N ILE A 6 -13.11 -31.20 -0.19
CA ILE A 6 -13.60 -30.14 -1.09
C ILE A 6 -13.85 -28.84 -0.33
N ILE A 7 -14.43 -28.91 0.87
CA ILE A 7 -14.65 -27.74 1.73
C ILE A 7 -13.31 -27.13 2.17
N PHE A 8 -12.33 -27.96 2.53
CA PHE A 8 -11.00 -27.50 2.88
C PHE A 8 -10.30 -26.80 1.70
N LEU A 9 -10.44 -27.33 0.47
CA LEU A 9 -9.88 -26.72 -0.74
C LEU A 9 -10.52 -25.37 -1.07
N MET A 10 -11.84 -25.22 -0.90
CA MET A 10 -12.55 -23.94 -1.08
C MET A 10 -12.07 -22.86 -0.10
N PHE A 11 -11.77 -23.24 1.15
CA PHE A 11 -11.28 -22.30 2.16
C PHE A 11 -9.88 -21.75 1.84
N GLN A 12 -9.02 -22.55 1.21
CA GLN A 12 -7.68 -22.12 0.78
C GLN A 12 -7.74 -21.08 -0.35
N ILE A 13 -8.73 -21.15 -1.24
CA ILE A 13 -8.88 -20.21 -2.37
C ILE A 13 -9.27 -18.81 -1.89
N MET A 14 -10.04 -18.70 -0.79
CA MET A 14 -10.43 -17.40 -0.22
C MET A 14 -9.27 -16.64 0.43
N LEU A 15 -8.17 -17.30 0.75
CA LEU A 15 -6.99 -16.65 1.34
C LEU A 15 -6.04 -16.04 0.30
N LEU A 16 -6.29 -16.25 -0.99
CA LEU A 16 -5.38 -15.85 -2.09
C LEU A 16 -5.77 -14.53 -2.78
N SER A 17 -6.84 -13.84 -2.36
CA SER A 17 -7.37 -12.68 -3.09
C SER A 17 -6.78 -11.32 -2.70
N CYS A 18 -5.59 -11.27 -2.10
CA CYS A 18 -4.93 -10.00 -1.79
C CYS A 18 -3.97 -9.65 -2.93
N SER A 19 -4.48 -9.04 -4.01
CA SER A 19 -3.63 -8.45 -5.05
C SER A 19 -3.21 -7.06 -4.60
N HIS A 20 -1.90 -6.83 -4.38
CA HIS A 20 -1.38 -5.51 -4.04
C HIS A 20 -1.07 -4.63 -5.27
N ASP A 21 -1.21 -5.16 -6.50
CA ASP A 21 -1.00 -4.43 -7.76
C ASP A 21 -2.24 -3.65 -8.20
N GLU A 22 -2.91 -2.99 -7.26
CA GLU A 22 -4.14 -2.25 -7.51
C GLU A 22 -3.82 -0.82 -7.97
N LYS A 23 -4.33 -0.41 -9.14
CA LYS A 23 -4.17 0.96 -9.65
C LYS A 23 -5.15 1.97 -9.02
N THR A 24 -5.46 1.80 -7.73
CA THR A 24 -6.48 2.55 -7.00
C THR A 24 -5.91 3.78 -6.30
N PHE A 25 -6.79 4.68 -5.87
CA PHE A 25 -6.42 5.82 -5.03
C PHE A 25 -5.76 5.37 -3.71
N GLU A 26 -6.32 4.35 -3.05
CA GLU A 26 -5.81 3.86 -1.76
C GLU A 26 -4.41 3.26 -1.89
N SER A 27 -4.17 2.41 -2.91
CA SER A 27 -2.83 1.89 -3.19
C SER A 27 -1.83 3.02 -3.46
N GLY A 28 -2.23 4.03 -4.23
CA GLY A 28 -1.41 5.22 -4.45
C GLY A 28 -1.12 5.95 -3.14
N TYR A 29 -2.14 6.18 -2.31
CA TYR A 29 -2.01 6.85 -1.03
C TYR A 29 -1.02 6.13 -0.11
N ASP A 30 -1.12 4.82 0.03
CA ASP A 30 -0.24 4.01 0.88
C ASP A 30 1.23 4.09 0.42
N ASP A 31 1.47 3.92 -0.88
CA ASP A 31 2.80 4.07 -1.48
C ASP A 31 3.36 5.48 -1.28
N GLY A 32 2.53 6.49 -1.49
CA GLY A 32 2.87 7.90 -1.29
C GLY A 32 3.25 8.17 0.15
N TYR A 33 2.43 7.74 1.11
CA TYR A 33 2.67 7.91 2.54
C TYR A 33 3.99 7.26 2.96
N ALA A 34 4.19 6.00 2.56
CA ALA A 34 5.41 5.27 2.89
C ALA A 34 6.65 5.96 2.32
N GLU A 35 6.63 6.37 1.05
CA GLU A 35 7.76 7.08 0.44
C GLU A 35 8.01 8.44 1.08
N GLY A 36 6.95 9.22 1.33
CA GLY A 36 7.05 10.55 1.91
C GLY A 36 7.63 10.52 3.32
N PHE A 37 7.14 9.59 4.15
CA PHE A 37 7.63 9.41 5.52
C PHE A 37 9.09 8.96 5.53
N ASN A 38 9.43 7.90 4.78
CA ASN A 38 10.79 7.36 4.77
C ASN A 38 11.82 8.36 4.21
N THR A 39 11.44 9.13 3.19
CA THR A 39 12.30 10.16 2.61
C THR A 39 12.51 11.30 3.60
N GLN A 40 11.43 11.82 4.20
CA GLN A 40 11.52 12.96 5.14
C GLN A 40 12.25 12.59 6.43
N CYS A 41 12.11 11.35 6.91
CA CYS A 41 12.76 10.87 8.12
C CYS A 41 14.12 10.21 7.86
N GLU A 42 14.59 10.18 6.62
CA GLU A 42 15.88 9.58 6.21
C GLU A 42 16.05 8.12 6.71
N ILE A 43 14.98 7.34 6.75
CA ILE A 43 14.98 5.99 7.33
C ILE A 43 15.59 4.98 6.37
N SER A 44 15.01 4.85 5.18
CA SER A 44 15.40 3.84 4.20
C SER A 44 14.81 4.14 2.82
N LYS A 45 15.31 3.44 1.79
CA LYS A 45 14.66 3.43 0.48
C LYS A 45 13.48 2.45 0.53
N ILE A 46 12.33 2.86 0.00
CA ILE A 46 11.13 2.04 -0.14
C ILE A 46 10.88 1.72 -1.63
N SER A 47 10.35 0.53 -1.90
CA SER A 47 9.80 0.18 -3.22
C SER A 47 8.31 0.50 -3.24
N ILE A 48 7.84 1.10 -4.33
CA ILE A 48 6.43 1.42 -4.59
C ILE A 48 6.01 0.81 -5.92
N TYR A 49 4.71 0.63 -6.15
CA TYR A 49 4.18 0.10 -7.40
C TYR A 49 4.42 1.04 -8.59
N GLY A 50 4.24 2.34 -8.38
CA GLY A 50 4.52 3.36 -9.39
C GLY A 50 3.58 3.29 -10.60
N HIS A 51 2.27 3.06 -10.38
CA HIS A 51 1.23 3.07 -11.42
C HIS A 51 0.91 4.49 -11.92
N TRP A 52 1.92 5.18 -12.45
CA TRP A 52 1.82 6.58 -12.89
C TRP A 52 0.86 6.79 -14.07
N ASP A 53 0.53 5.72 -14.80
CA ASP A 53 -0.47 5.72 -15.87
C ASP A 53 -1.92 5.80 -15.33
N SER A 54 -2.13 5.51 -14.04
CA SER A 54 -3.43 5.67 -13.38
C SER A 54 -3.56 7.06 -12.74
N ALA A 55 -4.63 7.77 -13.11
CA ALA A 55 -4.94 9.08 -12.54
C ALA A 55 -5.35 8.95 -11.07
N GLU A 56 -6.10 7.90 -10.73
CA GLU A 56 -6.54 7.58 -9.37
C GLU A 56 -5.34 7.30 -8.46
N TYR A 57 -4.46 6.39 -8.87
CA TYR A 57 -3.23 6.07 -8.13
C TYR A 57 -2.36 7.31 -7.96
N SER A 58 -2.08 8.04 -9.05
CA SER A 58 -1.25 9.24 -9.02
C SER A 58 -1.81 10.34 -8.12
N LYS A 59 -3.15 10.44 -8.03
CA LYS A 59 -3.83 11.37 -7.11
C LYS A 59 -3.63 10.92 -5.66
N GLY A 60 -3.86 9.65 -5.37
CA GLY A 60 -3.63 9.05 -4.05
C GLY A 60 -2.19 9.27 -3.57
N TYR A 61 -1.22 8.92 -4.42
CA TYR A 61 0.21 9.06 -4.15
C TYR A 61 0.60 10.48 -3.75
N LYS A 62 0.09 11.50 -4.46
CA LYS A 62 0.37 12.91 -4.13
C LYS A 62 -0.21 13.33 -2.79
N VAL A 63 -1.37 12.80 -2.39
CA VAL A 63 -1.98 13.07 -1.09
C VAL A 63 -1.19 12.36 0.00
N GLY A 64 -1.01 11.05 -0.12
CA GLY A 64 -0.28 10.22 0.85
C GLY A 64 1.13 10.74 1.11
N ARG A 65 1.86 11.13 0.06
CA ARG A 65 3.22 11.70 0.22
C ARG A 65 3.26 12.93 1.12
N LYS A 66 2.30 13.85 0.98
CA LYS A 66 2.23 15.05 1.83
C LYS A 66 1.96 14.67 3.28
N ASP A 67 1.07 13.71 3.50
CA ASP A 67 0.71 13.25 4.84
C ASP A 67 1.86 12.47 5.49
N GLY A 68 2.59 11.65 4.73
CA GLY A 68 3.79 10.95 5.19
C GLY A 68 4.91 11.90 5.62
N VAL A 69 5.18 12.95 4.82
CA VAL A 69 6.13 14.02 5.19
C VAL A 69 5.71 14.67 6.51
N ARG A 70 4.44 15.08 6.63
CA ARG A 70 3.92 15.71 7.85
C ARG A 70 3.98 14.77 9.06
N ALA A 71 3.70 13.48 8.87
CA ALA A 71 3.79 12.49 9.93
C ALA A 71 5.23 12.36 10.46
N CYS A 72 6.23 12.44 9.59
CA CYS A 72 7.63 12.48 10.00
C CYS A 72 7.96 13.74 10.82
N GLU A 73 7.52 14.93 10.37
CA GLU A 73 7.73 16.17 11.11
C GLU A 73 7.14 16.12 12.53
N LEU A 74 6.01 15.43 12.70
CA LEU A 74 5.40 15.22 14.01
C LEU A 74 6.12 14.15 14.83
N TYR A 75 6.66 13.11 14.17
CA TYR A 75 7.46 12.06 14.81
C TYR A 75 8.77 12.62 15.39
N GLN A 76 9.47 13.47 14.65
CA GLN A 76 10.75 14.08 15.08
C GLN A 76 10.60 15.14 16.18
N LYS A 77 9.39 15.67 16.41
CA LYS A 77 9.10 16.62 17.49
C LYS A 77 8.83 15.96 18.85
N LYS A 78 8.69 14.63 18.88
CA LYS A 78 8.50 13.85 20.10
C LYS A 78 9.84 13.43 20.68
#